data_AF-A0A1W9TGZ4-F1
#
_entry.id   AF-A0A1W9TGZ4-F1
#
_cell.length_a   1.000
_cell.length_b   1.000
_cell.length_c   1.000
_cell.angle_alpha   90.00
_cell.angle_beta   90.00
_cell.angle_gamma   90.00
#
_symmetry.space_group_name_H-M   'P 1'
#
loop_
_entity.id
_entity.type
_entity.pdbx_description
1 polymer ?
#
loop_
_entity_poly.entity_id
_entity_poly.type
_entity_poly.pdbx_seq_one_letter_code
_entity_poly.pdbx_strand_id
1 'polypeptide(L)'
;MENRTPLIAGNWKMFKTCPEAIDTSARLAELTVDANVDVMIAPPFTALSVVAEAIRGSKVSLGAQDLFWETEGAFTGQISAPMLLSAGCSYVIIDSLAESVRILYGGSVKPANIKELMNMPDIDGALVGGASLKAEMFSEIVLYQ
;
A
#
# COMPACT_ATOMS: atom_id res chain seq x y z
N MET A 1 16.12 -16.79 -4.22
CA MET A 1 15.85 -15.34 -4.17
C MET A 1 15.69 -14.77 -5.57
N GLU A 2 16.15 -15.47 -6.60
CA GLU A 2 15.77 -15.21 -8.00
C GLU A 2 14.27 -15.45 -8.22
N ASN A 3 13.59 -14.47 -8.84
CA ASN A 3 12.15 -14.39 -9.15
C ASN A 3 11.18 -14.08 -8.00
N ARG A 4 11.35 -12.94 -7.32
CA ARG A 4 10.26 -12.31 -6.55
C ARG A 4 9.64 -11.18 -7.36
N THR A 5 8.31 -11.15 -7.44
CA THR A 5 7.57 -10.01 -7.98
C THR A 5 7.80 -8.79 -7.07
N PRO A 6 8.24 -7.64 -7.60
CA PRO A 6 8.39 -6.45 -6.78
C PRO A 6 7.07 -5.97 -6.18
N LEU A 7 7.13 -5.33 -5.01
CA LEU A 7 5.97 -4.69 -4.37
C LEU A 7 6.05 -3.17 -4.46
N ILE A 8 5.04 -2.53 -5.04
CA ILE A 8 4.88 -1.07 -5.01
C ILE A 8 3.69 -0.74 -4.09
N ALA A 9 4.00 -0.24 -2.90
CA ALA A 9 3.02 0.05 -1.85
C ALA A 9 2.81 1.57 -1.69
N GLY A 10 1.57 2.02 -1.63
CA GLY A 10 1.19 3.41 -1.39
C GLY A 10 0.74 3.62 0.06
N ASN A 11 1.52 4.37 0.86
CA ASN A 11 1.11 4.78 2.20
C ASN A 11 0.45 6.16 2.15
N TRP A 12 -0.86 6.19 2.27
CA TRP A 12 -1.63 7.44 2.20
C TRP A 12 -1.51 8.28 3.46
N LYS A 13 -0.99 7.75 4.57
CA LYS A 13 -0.93 8.44 5.87
C LYS A 13 -2.30 9.03 6.24
N MET A 14 -2.34 10.18 6.89
CA MET A 14 -3.56 10.87 7.30
C MET A 14 -4.16 11.72 6.17
N PHE A 15 -4.50 11.08 5.05
CA PHE A 15 -5.14 11.74 3.89
C PHE A 15 -6.38 10.96 3.42
N LYS A 16 -7.30 11.71 2.81
CA LYS A 16 -8.57 11.26 2.21
C LYS A 16 -9.66 10.91 3.21
N THR A 17 -10.85 11.39 2.88
CA THR A 17 -12.14 10.92 3.38
C THR A 17 -12.59 9.67 2.60
N CYS A 18 -13.66 9.00 3.05
CA CYS A 18 -14.17 7.80 2.39
C CYS A 18 -14.52 8.01 0.91
N PRO A 19 -15.24 9.08 0.48
CA PRO A 19 -15.50 9.31 -0.94
C PRO A 19 -14.23 9.49 -1.77
N GLU A 20 -13.29 10.31 -1.28
CA GLU A 20 -12.02 10.55 -1.97
C GLU A 20 -11.17 9.26 -2.09
N ALA A 21 -11.23 8.40 -1.07
CA ALA A 21 -10.57 7.11 -1.04
C ALA A 21 -11.17 6.14 -2.07
N ILE A 22 -12.50 6.07 -2.18
CA ILE A 22 -13.21 5.28 -3.18
C ILE A 22 -12.77 5.72 -4.59
N ASP A 23 -12.90 7.01 -4.91
CA ASP A 23 -12.59 7.53 -6.24
C ASP A 23 -11.13 7.24 -6.64
N THR A 24 -10.20 7.49 -5.71
CA THR A 24 -8.77 7.26 -5.96
C THR A 24 -8.46 5.77 -6.15
N SER A 25 -9.05 4.90 -5.32
CA SER A 25 -8.75 3.46 -5.35
C SER A 25 -9.36 2.76 -6.56
N ALA A 26 -10.60 3.09 -6.93
CA ALA A 26 -11.24 2.60 -8.15
C ALA A 26 -10.45 3.04 -9.39
N ARG A 27 -10.05 4.31 -9.45
CA ARG A 27 -9.25 4.82 -10.56
C ARG A 27 -7.88 4.13 -10.67
N LEU A 28 -7.21 3.89 -9.54
CA LEU A 28 -5.95 3.17 -9.51
C LEU A 28 -6.11 1.71 -10.00
N ALA A 29 -7.18 1.03 -9.58
CA ALA A 29 -7.48 -0.33 -10.01
C ALA A 29 -7.63 -0.44 -11.54
N GLU A 30 -8.31 0.53 -12.18
CA GLU A 30 -8.41 0.62 -13.64
C GLU A 30 -7.04 0.84 -14.31
N LEU A 31 -6.23 1.73 -13.76
CA LEU A 31 -4.95 2.13 -14.35
C LEU A 31 -3.86 1.05 -14.23
N THR A 32 -4.03 0.08 -13.35
CA THR A 32 -2.99 -0.90 -13.00
C THR A 32 -3.34 -2.34 -13.38
N VAL A 33 -4.33 -2.53 -14.27
CA VAL A 33 -4.74 -3.86 -14.77
C VAL A 33 -3.57 -4.65 -15.37
N ASP A 34 -2.64 -3.97 -16.04
CA ASP A 34 -1.47 -4.56 -16.69
C ASP A 34 -0.20 -4.51 -15.83
N ALA A 35 -0.31 -4.19 -14.54
CA ALA A 35 0.83 -4.16 -13.64
C ALA A 35 1.52 -5.54 -13.58
N ASN A 36 2.86 -5.52 -13.73
CA ASN A 36 3.75 -6.68 -13.59
C ASN A 36 4.43 -6.72 -12.21
N VAL A 37 3.90 -5.95 -11.26
CA VAL A 37 4.34 -5.86 -9.87
C VAL A 37 3.13 -6.07 -8.96
N ASP A 38 3.37 -6.45 -7.72
CA ASP A 38 2.34 -6.42 -6.69
C ASP A 38 2.04 -4.96 -6.32
N VAL A 39 0.75 -4.63 -6.21
CA VAL A 39 0.29 -3.27 -5.91
C VAL A 39 -0.47 -3.30 -4.59
N MET A 40 -0.13 -2.42 -3.66
CA MET A 40 -0.82 -2.29 -2.38
C MET A 40 -1.08 -0.82 -2.07
N ILE A 41 -2.22 -0.53 -1.45
CA ILE A 41 -2.50 0.80 -0.87
C ILE A 41 -2.93 0.68 0.59
N ALA A 42 -2.47 1.61 1.42
CA ALA A 42 -2.79 1.70 2.83
C ALA A 42 -3.50 3.04 3.13
N PRO A 43 -4.84 3.09 3.10
CA PRO A 43 -5.62 4.27 3.48
C PRO A 43 -5.70 4.42 5.02
N PRO A 44 -6.25 5.54 5.53
CA PRO A 44 -6.64 5.64 6.94
C PRO A 44 -7.63 4.53 7.34
N PHE A 45 -7.60 4.11 8.61
CA PHE A 45 -8.48 3.05 9.15
C PHE A 45 -9.97 3.27 8.84
N THR A 46 -10.41 4.53 8.86
CA THR A 46 -11.80 4.93 8.59
C THR A 46 -12.26 4.63 7.16
N ALA A 47 -11.34 4.41 6.21
CA ALA A 47 -11.63 4.16 4.81
C ALA A 47 -11.35 2.71 4.35
N LEU A 48 -10.87 1.83 5.23
CA LEU A 48 -10.48 0.46 4.85
C LEU A 48 -11.60 -0.32 4.15
N SER A 49 -12.78 -0.36 4.75
CA SER A 49 -13.91 -1.17 4.24
C SER A 49 -14.41 -0.70 2.88
N VAL A 50 -14.48 0.61 2.67
CA VAL A 50 -14.94 1.18 1.38
C VAL A 50 -13.91 1.00 0.28
N VAL A 51 -12.61 1.08 0.61
CA VAL A 51 -11.54 0.81 -0.35
C VAL A 51 -11.51 -0.68 -0.69
N ALA A 52 -11.71 -1.57 0.29
CA ALA A 52 -11.79 -3.01 0.06
C ALA A 52 -12.85 -3.37 -0.99
N GLU A 53 -14.01 -2.70 -0.93
CA GLU A 53 -15.07 -2.87 -1.93
C GLU A 53 -14.65 -2.29 -3.29
N ALA A 54 -14.12 -1.06 -3.31
CA ALA A 54 -13.77 -0.36 -4.55
C ALA A 54 -12.70 -1.07 -5.38
N ILE A 55 -11.79 -1.81 -4.74
CA ILE A 55 -10.71 -2.55 -5.42
C ILE A 55 -11.01 -4.05 -5.62
N ARG A 56 -12.21 -4.50 -5.27
CA ARG A 56 -12.60 -5.91 -5.32
C ARG A 56 -12.42 -6.48 -6.73
N GLY A 57 -11.67 -7.57 -6.85
CA GLY A 57 -11.39 -8.22 -8.13
C GLY A 57 -10.30 -7.56 -8.97
N SER A 58 -9.69 -6.48 -8.50
CA SER A 58 -8.52 -5.86 -9.13
C SER A 58 -7.20 -6.49 -8.66
N LYS A 59 -6.07 -6.03 -9.24
CA LYS A 59 -4.71 -6.39 -8.78
C LYS A 59 -4.27 -5.62 -7.53
N VAL A 60 -5.02 -4.61 -7.11
CA VAL A 60 -4.66 -3.78 -5.96
C VAL A 60 -5.05 -4.49 -4.67
N SER A 61 -4.09 -4.68 -3.78
CA SER A 61 -4.29 -5.23 -2.43
C SER A 61 -4.51 -4.12 -1.40
N LEU A 62 -5.26 -4.43 -0.35
CA LEU A 62 -5.48 -3.51 0.77
C LEU A 62 -4.46 -3.75 1.89
N GLY A 63 -3.86 -2.66 2.36
CA GLY A 63 -3.02 -2.63 3.55
C GLY A 63 -3.57 -1.72 4.64
N ALA A 64 -3.11 -1.93 5.87
CA ALA A 64 -3.33 -1.01 6.99
C ALA A 64 -2.05 -0.26 7.36
N GLN A 65 -2.20 0.87 8.06
CA GLN A 65 -1.07 1.74 8.41
C GLN A 65 -0.44 1.42 9.77
N ASP A 66 -1.08 0.60 10.61
CA ASP A 66 -0.57 0.15 11.91
C ASP A 66 -1.35 -1.09 12.39
N LEU A 67 -0.84 -1.78 13.42
CA LEU A 67 -1.45 -2.93 14.09
C LEU A 67 -1.07 -2.96 15.57
N PHE A 68 -2.07 -3.13 16.42
CA PHE A 68 -1.85 -3.45 17.83
C PHE A 68 -1.55 -4.94 18.01
N TRP A 69 -0.57 -5.27 18.85
CA TRP A 69 -0.05 -6.64 18.99
C TRP A 69 -1.02 -7.61 19.69
N GLU A 70 -1.94 -7.10 20.51
CA GLU A 70 -2.97 -7.92 21.15
C GLU A 70 -4.09 -8.27 20.17
N THR A 71 -4.66 -9.46 20.34
CA THR A 71 -5.78 -9.92 19.49
C THR A 71 -7.08 -9.18 19.83
N GLU A 72 -7.31 -8.88 21.12
CA GLU A 72 -8.45 -8.12 21.65
C GLU A 72 -8.19 -7.64 23.08
N GLY A 73 -8.97 -6.67 23.58
CA GLY A 73 -8.91 -6.21 24.97
C GLY A 73 -9.41 -4.78 25.17
N ALA A 74 -9.29 -4.27 26.40
CA ALA A 74 -9.73 -2.93 26.78
C ALA A 74 -8.74 -1.82 26.34
N PHE A 75 -8.44 -1.78 25.04
CA PHE A 75 -7.46 -0.86 24.44
C PHE A 75 -8.16 0.17 23.55
N THR A 76 -8.64 1.25 24.17
CA THR A 76 -9.39 2.30 23.46
C THR A 76 -8.60 2.87 22.27
N GLY A 77 -9.20 2.79 21.08
CA GLY A 77 -8.63 3.33 19.83
C GLY A 77 -7.65 2.42 19.10
N GLN A 78 -7.32 1.25 19.66
CA GLN A 78 -6.42 0.28 19.01
C GLN A 78 -7.16 -0.60 18.01
N ILE A 79 -6.44 -1.06 16.98
CA ILE A 79 -6.95 -1.94 15.93
C ILE A 79 -6.15 -3.25 15.93
N SER A 80 -6.84 -4.39 16.03
CA SER A 80 -6.21 -5.70 16.09
C SER A 80 -6.15 -6.40 14.72
N ALA A 81 -5.32 -7.44 14.62
CA ALA A 81 -5.15 -8.18 13.37
C ALA A 81 -6.47 -8.81 12.86
N PRO A 82 -7.31 -9.43 13.71
CA PRO A 82 -8.61 -9.92 13.27
C PRO A 82 -9.52 -8.82 12.68
N MET A 83 -9.49 -7.60 13.20
CA MET A 83 -10.27 -6.48 12.66
C MET A 83 -9.79 -6.10 11.25
N LEU A 84 -8.48 -6.04 11.04
CA LEU A 84 -7.88 -5.73 9.73
C LEU A 84 -8.17 -6.81 8.70
N LEU A 85 -8.03 -8.08 9.09
CA LEU A 85 -8.39 -9.22 8.24
C LEU A 85 -9.88 -9.17 7.86
N SER A 86 -10.76 -8.89 8.83
CA SER A 86 -12.20 -8.73 8.56
C SER A 86 -12.51 -7.56 7.63
N ALA A 87 -11.70 -6.50 7.64
CA ALA A 87 -11.84 -5.37 6.72
C ALA A 87 -11.29 -5.65 5.31
N GLY A 88 -10.63 -6.80 5.10
CA GLY A 88 -10.05 -7.20 3.82
C GLY A 88 -8.57 -6.85 3.63
N CYS A 89 -7.86 -6.45 4.70
CA CYS A 89 -6.42 -6.18 4.62
C CYS A 89 -5.63 -7.48 4.47
N SER A 90 -4.63 -7.47 3.59
CA SER A 90 -3.62 -8.53 3.46
C SER A 90 -2.22 -8.07 3.86
N TYR A 91 -2.05 -6.76 4.10
CA TYR A 91 -0.78 -6.15 4.49
C TYR A 91 -0.97 -5.20 5.68
N VAL A 92 0.11 -4.99 6.45
CA VAL A 92 0.18 -3.91 7.44
C VAL A 92 1.57 -3.27 7.39
N ILE A 93 1.59 -1.94 7.41
CA ILE A 93 2.81 -1.15 7.59
C ILE A 93 3.09 -1.07 9.09
N ILE A 94 4.29 -1.46 9.51
CA ILE A 94 4.73 -1.42 10.92
C ILE A 94 6.02 -0.62 11.00
N ASP A 95 5.99 0.52 11.67
CA ASP A 95 7.14 1.44 11.76
C ASP A 95 8.31 0.81 12.54
N SER A 96 8.02 0.10 13.64
CA SER A 96 9.01 -0.52 14.52
C SER A 96 9.75 -1.73 13.94
N LEU A 97 9.33 -2.24 12.78
CA LEU A 97 9.92 -3.40 12.14
C LEU A 97 11.02 -3.05 11.13
N ALA A 98 11.15 -1.78 10.75
CA ALA A 98 12.09 -1.31 9.74
C ALA A 98 13.56 -1.66 10.05
N GLU A 99 13.91 -1.81 11.33
CA GLU A 99 15.27 -2.20 11.75
C GLU A 99 15.57 -3.70 11.56
N SER A 100 14.57 -4.54 11.32
CA SER A 100 14.72 -6.01 11.39
C SER A 100 14.23 -6.79 10.17
N VAL A 101 13.66 -6.11 9.15
CA VAL A 101 12.99 -6.77 8.00
C VAL A 101 13.37 -6.13 6.65
N ARG A 102 13.23 -6.95 5.60
CA ARG A 102 13.50 -6.72 4.17
C ARG A 102 13.11 -5.32 3.68
N ILE A 103 14.05 -4.67 2.97
CA ILE A 103 14.08 -3.23 2.66
C ILE A 103 13.15 -2.92 1.48
N LEU A 104 12.06 -2.21 1.75
CA LEU A 104 11.44 -1.35 0.73
C LEU A 104 12.17 0.00 0.76
N TYR A 105 12.46 0.58 -0.41
CA TYR A 105 12.94 1.97 -0.42
C TYR A 105 11.76 2.90 -0.07
N GLY A 106 11.76 3.42 1.16
CA GLY A 106 10.75 4.34 1.67
C GLY A 106 11.07 5.83 1.46
N GLY A 107 12.11 6.15 0.68
CA GLY A 107 12.50 7.52 0.38
C GLY A 107 11.58 8.20 -0.65
N SER A 108 12.04 9.32 -1.23
CA SER A 108 11.26 10.05 -2.23
C SER A 108 11.19 9.30 -3.56
N VAL A 109 10.23 8.40 -3.70
CA VAL A 109 9.91 7.70 -4.94
C VAL A 109 9.03 8.57 -5.83
N LYS A 110 9.42 8.70 -7.10
CA LYS A 110 8.75 9.48 -8.13
C LYS A 110 8.79 8.71 -9.46
N PRO A 111 7.91 9.03 -10.43
CA PRO A 111 7.98 8.42 -11.77
C PRO A 111 9.38 8.55 -12.41
N ALA A 112 10.06 9.67 -12.17
CA ALA A 112 11.37 9.94 -12.75
C ALA A 112 12.53 9.08 -12.21
N ASN A 113 12.40 8.42 -11.04
CA ASN A 113 13.50 7.68 -10.42
C ASN A 113 13.20 6.21 -10.08
N ILE A 114 11.93 5.79 -10.13
CA ILE A 114 11.55 4.43 -9.76
C ILE A 114 12.26 3.36 -10.60
N LYS A 115 12.45 3.58 -11.90
CA LYS A 115 13.11 2.61 -12.78
C LYS A 115 14.56 2.35 -12.39
N GLU A 116 15.29 3.40 -11.98
CA GLU A 116 16.66 3.27 -11.50
C GLU A 116 16.72 2.55 -10.15
N LEU A 117 15.82 2.92 -9.23
CA LEU A 117 15.71 2.27 -7.92
C LEU A 117 15.43 0.77 -8.05
N MET A 118 14.50 0.39 -8.91
CA MET A 118 14.13 -1.02 -9.12
C MET A 118 15.18 -1.83 -9.90
N ASN A 119 16.22 -1.19 -10.46
CA ASN A 119 17.37 -1.87 -11.04
C ASN A 119 18.48 -2.14 -10.01
N MET A 120 18.36 -1.64 -8.77
CA MET A 120 19.32 -1.93 -7.73
C MET A 120 19.14 -3.37 -7.23
N PRO A 121 20.24 -4.13 -7.04
CA PRO A 121 20.17 -5.57 -6.78
C PRO A 121 19.48 -5.94 -5.45
N ASP A 122 19.46 -5.01 -4.49
CA ASP A 122 18.91 -5.21 -3.15
C ASP A 122 17.55 -4.50 -2.92
N ILE A 123 16.95 -3.93 -3.98
CA ILE A 123 15.64 -3.25 -3.91
C ILE A 123 14.55 -4.16 -4.49
N ASP A 124 13.73 -4.72 -3.59
CA ASP A 124 12.61 -5.60 -3.93
C ASP A 124 11.27 -4.85 -4.07
N GLY A 125 11.27 -3.51 -3.98
CA GLY A 125 10.06 -2.70 -4.04
C GLY A 125 10.19 -1.31 -3.43
N ALA A 126 9.07 -0.61 -3.38
CA ALA A 126 8.98 0.77 -2.93
C ALA A 126 7.79 1.00 -1.98
N LEU A 127 8.01 1.81 -0.94
CA LEU A 127 6.95 2.34 -0.09
C LEU A 127 6.77 3.83 -0.38
N VAL A 128 5.73 4.17 -1.10
CA VAL A 128 5.51 5.49 -1.69
C VAL A 128 4.57 6.32 -0.81
N GLY A 129 5.04 7.48 -0.36
CA GLY A 129 4.24 8.46 0.38
C GLY A 129 3.39 9.34 -0.52
N GLY A 130 3.67 10.66 -0.55
CA GLY A 130 2.82 11.65 -1.23
C GLY A 130 2.53 11.39 -2.72
N ALA A 131 3.43 10.71 -3.44
CA ALA A 131 3.21 10.35 -4.83
C ALA A 131 2.09 9.29 -5.02
N SER A 132 1.74 8.55 -3.96
CA SER A 132 0.63 7.59 -3.99
C SER A 132 -0.76 8.21 -3.81
N LEU A 133 -0.84 9.51 -3.49
CA LEU A 133 -2.12 10.20 -3.21
C LEU A 133 -2.93 10.53 -4.48
N LYS A 134 -2.33 10.45 -5.66
CA LYS A 134 -2.98 10.67 -6.96
C LYS A 134 -2.85 9.40 -7.79
N ALA A 135 -3.96 8.87 -8.28
CA ALA A 135 -4.00 7.58 -8.95
C ALA A 135 -3.11 7.54 -10.19
N GLU A 136 -3.12 8.61 -11.00
CA GLU A 136 -2.33 8.75 -12.22
C GLU A 136 -0.83 8.74 -11.93
N MET A 137 -0.40 9.56 -10.97
CA MET A 137 1.01 9.63 -10.58
C MET A 137 1.50 8.32 -9.96
N PHE A 138 0.64 7.64 -9.18
CA PHE A 138 1.01 6.36 -8.60
C PHE A 138 1.05 5.24 -9.64
N SER A 139 0.14 5.25 -10.62
CA SER A 139 0.15 4.25 -11.69
C SER A 139 1.39 4.36 -12.57
N GLU A 140 1.90 5.58 -12.82
CA GLU A 140 3.20 5.76 -13.49
C GLU A 140 4.36 5.10 -12.71
N ILE A 141 4.31 5.12 -11.37
CA ILE A 141 5.30 4.45 -10.53
C ILE A 141 5.11 2.93 -10.58
N VAL A 142 3.87 2.44 -10.56
CA VAL A 142 3.56 1.00 -10.65
C VAL A 142 3.98 0.42 -12.01
N LEU A 143 3.79 1.18 -13.09
CA LEU A 143 4.04 0.77 -14.47
C LEU A 143 5.42 1.20 -14.99
N TYR A 144 6.40 1.39 -14.10
CA TYR A 144 7.72 1.98 -14.41
C TYR A 144 8.58 1.26 -15.47
N GLN A 145 8.14 0.11 -15.97
CA GLN A 145 8.92 -0.75 -16.85
C GLN A 145 9.25 -0.08 -18.18
#